data_AF-A0A958VY67-F1
#
_entry.id   AF-A0A958VY67-F1
#
_cell.length_a   1.000
_cell.length_b   1.000
_cell.length_c   1.000
_cell.angle_alpha   90.00
_cell.angle_beta   90.00
_cell.angle_gamma   90.00
#
_symmetry.space_group_name_H-M   'P 1'
#
loop_
_entity.id
_entity.type
_entity.pdbx_description
1 polymer ?
#
loop_
_entity_poly.entity_id
_entity_poly.type
_entity_poly.pdbx_seq_one_letter_code
_entity_poly.pdbx_strand_id
1 'polypeptide(L)' 'MKPRELISLLEKEGFVFVRQSGSHAIYRKAGFKLLLFRSTARIFLRVP' A
#
# COMPACT_ATOMS: atom_id res chain seq x y z
N MET A 1 -11.53 5.49 -8.71
CA MET A 1 -10.80 5.85 -7.48
C MET A 1 -9.47 6.45 -7.87
N LYS A 2 -9.16 7.67 -7.41
CA LYS A 2 -7.86 8.31 -7.70
C LYS A 2 -6.79 7.74 -6.77
N PRO A 3 -5.52 7.63 -7.18
CA PRO A 3 -4.44 7.12 -6.32
C PRO A 3 -4.34 7.83 -4.97
N ARG A 4 -4.62 9.14 -4.93
CA ARG A 4 -4.64 9.94 -3.70
C ARG A 4 -5.70 9.46 -2.70
N GLU A 5 -6.90 9.10 -3.17
CA GLU A 5 -7.97 8.60 -2.29
C GLU A 5 -7.59 7.27 -1.66
N LEU A 6 -6.93 6.40 -2.42
CA LEU A 6 -6.45 5.11 -1.92
C LEU A 6 -5.37 5.29 -0.86
N ILE A 7 -4.43 6.22 -1.06
CA ILE A 7 -3.40 6.54 -0.05
C ILE A 7 -4.05 7.04 1.24
N SER A 8 -4.97 8.00 1.16
CA SER A 8 -5.68 8.50 2.34
C SER A 8 -6.49 7.42 3.04
N LEU A 9 -7.06 6.46 2.30
CA LEU A 9 -7.80 5.34 2.88
C LEU A 9 -6.85 4.35 3.57
N LEU A 10 -5.69 4.08 2.98
CA LEU A 10 -4.63 3.27 3.60
C LEU A 10 -4.11 3.91 4.89
N GLU A 11 -3.84 5.21 4.88
CA GLU A 11 -3.40 5.94 6.08
C GLU A 11 -4.46 5.93 7.19
N LYS A 12 -5.74 6.14 6.85
CA LYS A 12 -6.86 6.03 7.80
C LYS A 12 -6.99 4.64 8.41
N GLU A 13 -6.72 3.60 7.62
CA GLU A 13 -6.68 2.22 8.09
C GLU A 13 -5.41 1.88 8.89
N GLY A 14 -4.48 2.82 9.08
CA GLY A 14 -3.25 2.61 9.83
C GLY A 14 -2.13 1.91 9.05
N PHE A 15 -2.20 1.93 7.71
CA PHE A 15 -1.07 1.56 6.87
C PHE A 15 -0.09 2.73 6.77
N VAL A 16 1.18 2.47 7.08
CA VAL A 16 2.27 3.43 6.98
C VAL A 16 3.03 3.20 5.69
N PHE A 17 3.26 4.26 4.93
CA PHE A 17 4.16 4.21 3.77
C PHE A 17 5.59 3.93 4.24
N VAL A 18 6.22 2.90 3.69
CA VAL A 18 7.58 2.50 4.05
C VAL A 18 8.59 3.01 3.04
N ARG A 19 8.40 2.67 1.76
CA ARG A 19 9.28 3.07 0.67
C ARG A 19 8.62 2.82 -0.68
N GLN A 20 9.11 3.52 -1.69
CA GLN A 20 8.82 3.21 -3.08
C GLN A 20 10.04 2.57 -3.73
N SER A 21 9.84 1.48 -4.47
CA SER A 21 10.89 0.86 -5.28
C SER A 21 10.38 0.76 -6.72
N GLY A 22 10.98 1.54 -7.62
CA GLY A 22 10.58 1.62 -9.02
C GLY A 22 9.08 1.92 -9.19
N SER A 23 8.36 0.97 -9.78
CA SER A 23 6.94 1.08 -10.12
C SER A 23 5.96 0.75 -8.98
N HIS A 24 6.44 0.37 -7.78
CA HIS A 24 5.56 0.04 -6.65
C HIS A 24 5.92 0.76 -5.34
N ALA A 25 4.88 1.12 -4.59
CA ALA A 25 4.96 1.63 -3.23
C ALA A 25 4.65 0.52 -2.21
N ILE A 26 5.40 0.50 -1.12
CA ILE A 26 5.27 -0.48 -0.04
C ILE A 26 4.63 0.22 1.17
N TYR A 27 3.55 -0.36 1.67
CA TYR A 27 2.88 0.04 2.89
C TYR A 27 2.91 -1.09 3.92
N ARG A 28 2.93 -0.76 5.22
CA ARG A 28 2.89 -1.73 6.32
C ARG A 28 1.85 -1.35 7.36
N LYS A 29 1.14 -2.34 7.87
CA LYS A 29 0.27 -2.30 9.05
C LYS A 29 0.64 -3.54 9.89
N ALA A 30 0.43 -3.55 11.21
CA ALA A 30 0.89 -4.65 12.07
C ALA A 30 0.55 -6.06 11.49
N GLY A 31 1.55 -6.82 11.03
CA GLY A 31 1.39 -8.14 10.39
C GLY A 31 1.00 -8.14 8.90
N PHE A 32 0.80 -6.97 8.29
CA PHE A 32 0.37 -6.81 6.89
C PHE A 32 1.36 -5.97 6.10
N LYS A 33 1.69 -6.43 4.89
CA LYS A 33 2.48 -5.69 3.91
C LYS A 33 1.65 -5.52 2.65
N LEU A 34 1.46 -4.29 2.21
CA LEU A 34 0.70 -3.95 1.02
C LEU A 34 1.62 -3.36 -0.05
N LEU A 35 1.43 -3.79 -1.29
CA LEU A 35 2.21 -3.36 -2.46
C LEU A 35 1.29 -2.65 -3.43
N LEU A 36 1.57 -1.39 -3.75
CA LEU A 36 0.77 -0.57 -4.66
C LEU A 36 1.55 -0.31 -5.93
N PHE A 37 1.18 -0.90 -7.07
CA PHE A 37 1.85 -0.65 -8.35
C PHE A 37 1.20 0.55 -9.06
N ARG A 38 2.02 1.42 -9.67
CA ARG A 38 1.57 2.60 -10.43
C ARG A 38 0.58 2.27 -11.55
N SER A 39 0.68 1.08 -12.14
CA SER A 39 -0.23 0.61 -13.20
C SER A 39 -1.43 -0.18 -12.66
N THR A 40 -1.37 -0.69 -11.42
CA THR A 40 -2.37 -1.60 -10.87
C THR A 40 -2.26 -1.67 -9.35
N ALA A 41 -3.30 -1.28 -8.62
CA ALA A 41 -3.34 -1.50 -7.18
C ALA A 41 -3.58 -3.00 -6.89
N ARG A 42 -2.52 -3.81 -6.82
CA ARG A 42 -2.61 -5.22 -6.43
C ARG A 42 -2.26 -5.40 -4.97
N ILE A 43 -3.28 -5.55 -4.15
CA ILE A 43 -3.14 -5.86 -2.73
C ILE A 43 -2.65 -7.32 -2.61
N PHE A 44 -1.38 -7.52 -2.27
CA PHE A 44 -0.88 -8.82 -1.83
C PHE A 44 -1.07 -8.93 -0.32
N LEU A 45 -1.98 -9.78 0.13
CA LEU A 45 -2.21 -10.06 1.55
C LEU A 45 -1.49 -11.35 1.97
N ARG A 46 -1.02 -11.31 3.22
CA ARG A 46 -0.50 -12.40 4.05
C ARG A 46 0.99 -12.76 3.85
N VAL A 47 1.78 -12.33 4.82
CA VAL A 47 2.97 -13.05 5.28
C VAL A 47 2.72 -13.34 6.76
N PRO A 48 2.92 -14.59 7.24
CA PRO A 48 2.66 -14.98 8.63
C PRO A 48 3.39 -14.11 9.66
#